data_AF-A0AAV2HD00-F1
#
_entry.id   AF-A0AAV2HD00-F1
#
_cell.length_a   1.000
_cell.length_b   1.000
_cell.length_c   1.000
_cell.angle_alpha   90.00
_cell.angle_beta   90.00
_cell.angle_gamma   90.00
#
_symmetry.space_group_name_H-M   'P 1'
#
loop_
_entity.id
_entity.type
_entity.pdbx_description
1 polymer ?
#
loop_
_entity_poly.entity_id
_entity_poly.type
_entity_poly.pdbx_seq_one_letter_code
_entity_poly.pdbx_strand_id
1 'polypeptide(L)'
;QAEGYKLWVDWEQMGGSTLQAMAEAVENAAVVLVCMSEKYKQSPNCRTEAEYTFQLRKDYIPLMMQKRFRPDGWLGAILGAKLFFDFTGKYPYEKPMQGLLKELRGRGKTAQISGTKNASVGKLLVKQS
;
A
#
# COMPACT_ATOMS: atom_id res chain seq x y z
N GLN A 1 13.91 11.35 -4.45
CA GLN A 1 13.08 11.68 -3.26
C GLN A 1 11.92 12.52 -3.75
N ALA A 2 10.71 11.96 -3.83
CA ALA A 2 9.54 12.64 -4.40
C ALA A 2 8.51 12.93 -3.28
N GLU A 3 8.05 14.18 -3.19
CA GLU A 3 6.92 14.66 -2.37
C GLU A 3 6.95 14.51 -0.83
N GLY A 4 8.07 14.08 -0.24
CA GLY A 4 8.25 14.06 1.22
C GLY A 4 7.55 12.90 1.94
N TYR A 5 7.09 11.88 1.22
CA TYR A 5 6.54 10.65 1.80
C TYR A 5 7.64 9.65 2.18
N LYS A 6 7.52 9.05 3.36
CA LYS A 6 8.38 7.93 3.77
C LYS A 6 7.77 6.62 3.29
N LEU A 7 8.31 6.06 2.21
CA LEU A 7 7.88 4.79 1.63
C LEU A 7 8.64 3.63 2.27
N TRP A 8 7.92 2.57 2.62
CA TRP A 8 8.48 1.24 2.84
C TRP A 8 7.93 0.35 1.74
N VAL A 9 8.80 -0.04 0.81
CA VAL A 9 8.46 -0.95 -0.29
C VAL A 9 8.98 -2.31 0.11
N ASP A 10 8.11 -3.31 0.04
CA ASP A 10 8.53 -4.69 0.21
C ASP A 10 9.34 -5.12 -1.02
N TRP A 11 10.66 -4.91 -0.98
CA TRP A 11 11.58 -5.39 -2.00
C TRP A 11 12.03 -6.79 -1.61
N GLU A 12 11.80 -7.75 -2.50
CA GLU A 12 11.99 -9.18 -2.31
C GLU A 12 13.27 -9.58 -1.54
N GLN A 13 13.16 -9.62 -0.22
CA GLN A 13 13.91 -10.54 0.64
C GLN A 13 12.90 -11.40 1.42
N MET A 14 11.93 -11.96 0.70
CA MET A 14 10.98 -12.96 1.20
C MET A 14 11.64 -14.32 1.51
N GLY A 15 12.96 -14.38 1.65
CA GLY A 15 13.68 -15.51 2.23
C GLY A 15 14.00 -15.33 3.71
N GLY A 16 13.78 -14.14 4.30
CA GLY A 16 14.25 -13.83 5.65
C GLY A 16 13.47 -12.79 6.47
N SER A 17 12.47 -12.10 5.91
CA SER A 17 11.61 -11.24 6.73
C SER A 17 10.73 -12.12 7.61
N THR A 18 10.97 -12.14 8.92
CA THR A 18 10.13 -12.84 9.87
C THR A 18 8.70 -12.30 9.81
N LEU A 19 7.70 -13.15 10.11
CA LEU A 19 6.28 -12.75 10.24
C LEU A 19 6.13 -11.48 11.09
N GLN A 20 7.01 -11.33 12.09
CA GLN A 20 7.10 -10.16 12.95
C GLN A 20 7.44 -8.87 12.18
N ALA A 21 8.42 -8.88 11.27
CA ALA A 21 8.76 -7.69 10.48
C ALA A 21 7.61 -7.26 9.56
N MET A 22 6.87 -8.22 9.00
CA MET A 22 5.68 -7.97 8.20
C MET A 22 4.56 -7.35 9.04
N ALA A 23 4.33 -7.90 10.25
CA ALA A 23 3.35 -7.37 11.18
C ALA A 23 3.69 -5.94 11.63
N GLU A 24 4.94 -5.72 12.08
CA GLU A 24 5.43 -4.40 12.48
C GLU A 24 5.30 -3.38 11.36
N ALA A 25 5.51 -3.78 10.10
CA ALA A 25 5.36 -2.89 8.96
C ALA A 25 3.90 -2.44 8.76
N VAL A 26 2.94 -3.35 8.87
CA VAL A 26 1.50 -3.03 8.76
C VAL A 26 1.03 -2.21 9.97
N GLU A 27 1.50 -2.54 11.18
CA GLU A 27 1.15 -1.82 12.41
C GLU A 27 1.66 -0.38 12.40
N ASN A 28 2.87 -0.14 11.91
CA ASN A 28 3.49 1.19 11.84
C ASN A 28 3.11 1.98 10.57
N ALA A 29 2.40 1.37 9.63
CA ALA A 29 1.95 2.06 8.43
C ALA A 29 0.82 3.05 8.75
N ALA A 30 0.92 4.24 8.16
CA ALA A 30 -0.19 5.19 8.12
C ALA A 30 -1.26 4.75 7.12
N VAL A 31 -0.83 4.26 5.96
CA VAL A 31 -1.68 3.73 4.90
C VAL A 31 -0.94 2.59 4.20
N VAL A 32 -1.65 1.52 3.87
CA VAL A 32 -1.15 0.39 3.08
C VAL A 32 -1.61 0.54 1.63
N LEU A 33 -0.67 0.63 0.69
CA LEU A 33 -0.93 0.62 -0.74
C LEU A 33 -0.91 -0.82 -1.24
N VAL A 34 -2.05 -1.30 -1.74
CA VAL A 34 -2.25 -2.68 -2.20
C VAL A 34 -2.15 -2.70 -3.73
N CYS A 35 -1.00 -3.10 -4.26
CA CYS A 35 -0.76 -3.21 -5.71
C CYS A 35 -1.31 -4.52 -6.26
N MET A 36 -2.57 -4.51 -6.67
CA MET A 36 -3.32 -5.66 -7.14
C MET A 36 -2.83 -6.15 -8.51
N SER A 37 -2.52 -7.45 -8.56
CA SER A 37 -2.19 -8.21 -9.75
C SER A 37 -2.52 -9.69 -9.53
N GLU A 38 -2.43 -10.51 -10.58
CA GLU A 38 -2.59 -11.97 -10.45
C GLU A 38 -1.51 -12.56 -9.53
N LYS A 39 -0.27 -12.10 -9.68
CA LYS A 39 0.85 -12.51 -8.81
C LYS A 39 0.60 -12.13 -7.34
N TYR A 40 0.03 -10.95 -7.09
CA TYR A 40 -0.33 -10.50 -5.75
C TYR A 40 -1.36 -11.44 -5.12
N LYS A 41 -2.37 -11.83 -5.89
CA LYS A 41 -3.41 -12.76 -5.44
C LYS A 41 -2.86 -14.16 -5.13
N GLN A 42 -1.82 -14.61 -5.85
CA GLN A 42 -1.24 -15.94 -5.70
C GLN A 42 -0.18 -16.04 -4.59
N SER A 43 0.38 -14.91 -4.16
CA SER A 43 1.42 -14.88 -3.12
C SER A 43 0.83 -15.09 -1.71
N PRO A 44 1.24 -16.15 -0.97
CA PRO A 44 0.79 -16.38 0.41
C PRO A 44 1.19 -15.24 1.37
N ASN A 45 2.34 -14.63 1.14
CA ASN A 45 2.83 -13.52 1.96
C ASN A 45 1.95 -12.28 1.75
N CYS A 46 1.68 -11.93 0.49
CA CYS A 46 0.79 -10.82 0.17
C CYS A 46 -0.63 -11.04 0.73
N ARG A 47 -1.13 -12.27 0.68
CA ARG A 47 -2.42 -12.63 1.29
C ARG A 47 -2.41 -12.41 2.79
N THR A 48 -1.40 -12.91 3.50
CA THR A 48 -1.27 -12.78 4.95
C THR A 48 -1.26 -11.31 5.36
N GLU A 49 -0.53 -10.46 4.64
CA GLU A 49 -0.44 -9.03 4.92
C GLU A 49 -1.73 -8.27 4.62
N ALA A 50 -2.42 -8.63 3.53
CA ALA A 50 -3.72 -8.07 3.21
C ALA A 50 -4.77 -8.42 4.27
N GLU A 51 -4.82 -9.69 4.68
CA GLU A 51 -5.69 -10.17 5.74
C GLU A 51 -5.38 -9.47 7.07
N TYR A 52 -4.09 -9.32 7.41
CA TYR A 52 -3.68 -8.63 8.62
C TYR A 52 -4.00 -7.12 8.60
N THR A 53 -3.76 -6.45 7.48
CA THR A 53 -4.17 -5.05 7.25
C THR A 53 -5.67 -4.88 7.46
N PHE A 54 -6.47 -5.81 6.91
CA PHE A 54 -7.92 -5.82 7.05
C PHE A 54 -8.37 -6.07 8.50
N GLN A 55 -7.77 -7.04 9.19
CA GLN A 55 -8.06 -7.38 10.58
C GLN A 55 -7.78 -6.20 11.52
N LEU A 56 -6.65 -5.50 11.34
CA LEU A 56 -6.30 -4.30 12.09
C LEU A 56 -7.14 -3.07 11.70
N ARG A 57 -8.06 -3.20 10.73
CA ARG A 57 -8.85 -2.10 10.15
C ARG A 57 -7.96 -0.92 9.73
N LYS A 58 -6.75 -1.23 9.26
CA LYS A 58 -5.81 -0.22 8.78
C LYS A 58 -6.35 0.38 7.50
N ASP A 59 -6.06 1.65 7.31
CA ASP A 59 -6.41 2.30 6.07
C ASP A 59 -5.54 1.77 4.94
N TYR A 60 -6.17 1.45 3.83
CA TYR A 60 -5.48 0.89 2.66
C TYR A 60 -6.06 1.45 1.37
N ILE A 61 -5.23 1.63 0.36
CA ILE A 61 -5.64 2.14 -0.95
C ILE A 61 -5.33 1.07 -2.00
N PRO A 62 -6.35 0.52 -2.67
CA PRO A 62 -6.14 -0.44 -3.75
C PRO A 62 -5.65 0.24 -5.03
N LEU A 63 -4.59 -0.32 -5.62
CA LEU A 63 -4.00 0.12 -6.88
C LEU A 63 -4.05 -1.05 -7.87
N MET A 64 -4.68 -0.87 -9.03
CA MET A 64 -4.75 -1.89 -10.08
C MET A 64 -3.51 -1.80 -10.96
N MET A 65 -2.65 -2.83 -10.92
CA MET A 65 -1.38 -2.85 -11.67
C MET A 65 -1.41 -3.75 -12.91
N GLN A 66 -2.41 -4.63 -13.03
CA GLN A 66 -2.53 -5.57 -14.15
C GLN A 66 -3.80 -5.34 -14.96
N LYS A 67 -3.64 -5.16 -16.27
CA LYS A 67 -4.77 -4.94 -17.20
C LYS A 67 -5.70 -6.16 -17.20
N ARG A 68 -7.01 -5.91 -17.17
CA ARG A 68 -8.07 -6.94 -17.13
C ARG A 68 -8.03 -7.85 -15.91
N PHE A 69 -7.22 -7.53 -14.89
CA PHE A 69 -7.31 -8.23 -13.61
C PHE A 69 -8.61 -7.83 -12.90
N ARG A 70 -9.29 -8.81 -12.32
CA ARG A 70 -10.48 -8.60 -11.49
C ARG A 70 -10.26 -9.32 -10.17
N PRO A 71 -10.17 -8.58 -9.05
CA PRO A 71 -10.05 -9.23 -7.75
C PRO A 71 -11.33 -9.99 -7.44
N ASP A 72 -11.16 -11.21 -6.97
CA ASP A 72 -12.19 -12.19 -6.65
C ASP A 72 -11.77 -12.99 -5.41
N GLY A 73 -12.63 -13.90 -4.94
CA GLY A 73 -12.37 -14.73 -3.77
C GLY A 73 -11.97 -13.91 -2.54
N TRP A 74 -10.85 -14.29 -1.91
CA TRP A 74 -10.35 -13.62 -0.70
C TRP A 74 -10.02 -12.14 -0.93
N LEU A 75 -9.43 -11.80 -2.09
CA LEU A 75 -9.02 -10.43 -2.38
C LEU A 75 -10.24 -9.56 -2.67
N GLY A 76 -11.21 -10.09 -3.44
CA GLY A 76 -12.49 -9.41 -3.67
C GLY A 76 -13.26 -9.15 -2.36
N ALA A 77 -13.25 -10.11 -1.43
CA ALA A 77 -13.89 -9.97 -0.12
C ALA A 77 -13.24 -8.87 0.74
N ILE A 78 -11.91 -8.79 0.76
CA ILE A 78 -11.17 -7.75 1.50
C ILE A 78 -11.44 -6.36 0.93
N LEU A 79 -11.43 -6.24 -0.40
CA LEU A 79 -11.61 -4.95 -1.10
C LEU A 79 -13.06 -4.45 -1.02
N GLY A 80 -14.04 -5.36 -1.03
CA GLY A 80 -15.46 -5.02 -1.01
C GLY A 80 -15.83 -4.04 -2.14
N ALA A 81 -16.53 -2.97 -1.77
CA ALA A 81 -16.94 -1.90 -2.69
C ALA A 81 -15.92 -0.75 -2.79
N LYS A 82 -14.67 -0.93 -2.31
CA LYS A 82 -13.67 0.13 -2.29
C LYS A 82 -13.23 0.49 -3.71
N LEU A 83 -13.16 1.79 -3.99
CA LEU A 83 -12.62 2.30 -5.24
C LEU A 83 -11.11 2.03 -5.32
N PHE A 84 -10.63 1.80 -6.54
CA PHE A 84 -9.22 1.56 -6.83
C PHE A 84 -8.69 2.56 -7.86
N PHE A 85 -7.38 2.82 -7.80
CA PHE A 85 -6.70 3.62 -8.82
C PHE A 85 -6.15 2.70 -9.91
N ASP A 86 -6.48 2.98 -11.17
CA ASP A 86 -6.02 2.19 -12.30
C ASP A 86 -4.65 2.69 -12.81
N PHE A 87 -3.62 1.85 -12.64
CA PHE A 87 -2.25 2.05 -13.13
C PHE A 87 -1.90 1.09 -14.28
N THR A 88 -2.88 0.45 -14.91
CA THR A 88 -2.68 -0.51 -16.01
C THR A 88 -2.48 0.15 -17.37
N GLY A 89 -2.74 1.46 -17.47
CA GLY A 89 -2.61 2.26 -18.69
C GLY A 89 -1.15 2.53 -19.05
N LYS A 90 -0.85 2.55 -20.36
CA LYS A 90 0.51 2.78 -20.85
C LYS A 90 1.03 4.18 -20.49
N TYR A 91 0.17 5.21 -20.58
CA TYR A 91 0.37 6.62 -20.22
C TYR A 91 -1.00 7.36 -20.29
N PRO A 92 -1.20 8.51 -19.61
CA PRO A 92 -0.34 9.15 -18.60
C PRO A 92 -0.57 8.60 -17.18
N TYR A 93 0.52 8.25 -16.48
CA TYR A 93 0.50 7.82 -15.06
C TYR A 93 0.24 8.99 -14.09
N GLU A 94 0.35 10.21 -14.58
CA GLU A 94 0.23 11.45 -13.82
C GLU A 94 -1.19 11.62 -13.25
N LYS A 95 -2.23 11.25 -14.01
CA LYS A 95 -3.62 11.34 -13.57
C LYS A 95 -3.92 10.43 -12.37
N PRO A 96 -3.69 9.09 -12.45
CA PRO A 96 -3.91 8.22 -11.30
C PRO A 96 -2.96 8.56 -10.14
N MET A 97 -1.73 9.01 -10.41
CA MET A 97 -0.81 9.46 -9.36
C MET A 97 -1.32 10.71 -8.62
N GLN A 98 -1.81 11.73 -9.33
CA GLN A 98 -2.43 12.90 -8.70
C GLN A 98 -3.67 12.53 -7.89
N GLY A 99 -4.48 11.60 -8.41
CA GLY A 99 -5.63 11.05 -7.68
C GLY A 99 -5.19 10.37 -6.37
N LEU A 100 -4.15 9.53 -6.45
CA LEU A 100 -3.57 8.86 -5.29
C LEU A 100 -3.02 9.85 -4.27
N LEU A 101 -2.27 10.88 -4.70
CA LEU A 101 -1.73 11.91 -3.81
C LEU A 101 -2.84 12.72 -3.12
N LYS A 102 -3.91 13.04 -3.85
CA LYS A 102 -5.11 13.68 -3.28
C LYS A 102 -5.79 12.77 -2.28
N GLU A 103 -5.94 11.49 -2.61
CA GLU A 103 -6.53 10.51 -1.70
C GLU A 103 -5.68 10.41 -0.44
N LEU A 104 -4.36 10.28 -0.55
CA LEU A 104 -3.45 10.25 0.59
C LEU A 104 -3.64 11.43 1.54
N ARG A 105 -4.10 12.62 1.08
CA ARG A 105 -4.39 13.80 1.95
C ARG A 105 -3.25 14.14 2.93
N GLY A 106 -2.00 13.89 2.54
CA GLY A 106 -0.83 14.08 3.41
C GLY A 106 -0.57 12.97 4.45
N ARG A 107 -1.38 11.90 4.50
CA ARG A 107 -1.12 10.70 5.32
C ARG A 107 0.26 10.12 4.94
N GLY A 108 1.17 10.09 5.90
CA GLY A 108 2.55 9.62 5.70
C GLY A 108 3.52 10.61 5.07
N LYS A 109 3.15 11.90 4.96
CA LYS A 109 4.11 12.98 4.69
C LYS A 109 4.97 13.25 5.91
N THR A 110 6.28 13.29 5.70
CA THR A 110 7.24 13.82 6.67
C THR A 110 7.07 15.33 6.70
N ALA A 111 6.47 15.85 7.77
CA ALA A 111 6.37 17.29 7.94
C ALA A 111 7.79 17.84 8.10
N GLN A 112 8.24 18.68 7.15
CA GLN A 112 9.40 19.55 7.36
C GLN A 112 8.96 20.63 8.35
N ILE A 113 8.93 20.30 9.64
CA ILE A 113 8.70 21.29 10.70
C ILE A 113 10.07 21.77 11.14
N SER A 114 10.43 22.96 10.67
CA SER A 114 11.45 23.81 11.25
C SER A 114 11.11 24.04 12.72
N GLY A 115 11.74 23.27 13.61
CA GLY A 115 11.68 23.46 15.05
C GLY A 115 10.54 22.70 15.74
N THR A 116 10.94 21.72 16.54
CA THR A 116 10.21 21.13 17.69
C THR A 116 9.48 19.80 17.47
N LYS A 117 10.10 18.76 18.05
CA LYS A 117 9.61 17.48 18.60
C LYS A 117 8.88 16.48 17.68
N ASN A 118 9.56 15.34 17.49
CA ASN A 118 9.11 14.03 17.00
C ASN A 118 7.58 13.82 16.98
N ALA A 119 6.95 14.09 15.84
CA ALA A 119 5.74 13.36 15.46
C ALA A 119 6.19 12.05 14.79
N SER A 120 5.71 10.91 15.27
CA SER A 120 5.90 9.62 14.62
C SER A 120 5.20 9.63 13.26
N VAL A 121 5.93 10.02 12.22
CA VAL A 121 5.42 10.04 10.85
C VAL A 121 5.21 8.59 10.40
N GLY A 122 3.95 8.15 10.32
CA GLY A 122 3.62 6.82 9.83
C GLY A 122 4.06 6.65 8.37
N LYS A 123 4.62 5.49 8.04
CA LYS A 123 5.15 5.23 6.68
C LYS A 123 4.02 4.81 5.75
N LEU A 124 4.18 5.03 4.45
CA LEU A 124 3.37 4.34 3.45
C LEU A 124 3.98 2.98 3.18
N LEU A 125 3.19 1.93 3.32
CA LEU A 125 3.62 0.57 3.03
C LEU A 125 3.14 0.17 1.64
N VAL A 126 4.05 -0.10 0.70
CA VAL A 126 3.72 -0.54 -0.66
C VAL A 126 3.87 -2.04 -0.75
N LYS A 127 2.77 -2.74 -1.05
CA LYS A 127 2.75 -4.20 -1.22
C LYS A 127 2.51 -4.58 -2.65
N GLN A 128 3.50 -5.27 -3.22
CA GLN A 128 3.51 -5.80 -4.58
C GLN A 128 4.14 -7.19 -4.58
N SER A 129 3.86 -7.97 -5.62
CA SER A 129 4.36 -9.32 -5.88
C SER A 129 5.32 -9.39 -7.04
#